data_AF-A0A422MZF2-F1
#
_entry.id   AF-A0A422MZF2-F1
#
_cell.length_a   1.000
_cell.length_b   1.000
_cell.length_c   1.000
_cell.angle_alpha   90.00
_cell.angle_beta   90.00
_cell.angle_gamma   90.00
#
_symmetry.space_group_name_H-M   'P 1'
#
loop_
_entity.id
_entity.type
_entity.pdbx_description
1 polymer ?
#
loop_
_entity_poly.entity_id
_entity_poly.type
_entity_poly.pdbx_seq_one_letter_code
_entity_poly.pdbx_strand_id
1 'polypeptide(L)'
;MDRGGGIYVDELRRRQRRRRLASKPLETRRRRLQYCRRHNEKDGRLLYCDYCDLFVCSGQRTWLQHLGGVRHMEAVEAYYSLLEARDPAWVNAVREDVSRAHVEEHVRQHQLVAGKGASVPMPAMTLGYVGQQGIVVGGTQPPGVTHARVDKSDSDSRGRSSAQRGSPSVRVGGLLVAAATPPVVKVDGKAMPLPQGCNQTMHRP
;
A
#
# COMPACT_ATOMS: atom_id res chain seq x y z
N MET A 1 11.02 0.08 -23.69
CA MET A 1 9.76 0.66 -23.17
C MET A 1 9.99 2.16 -22.94
N ASP A 2 9.98 2.97 -23.99
CA ASP A 2 10.19 4.44 -23.95
C ASP A 2 8.86 5.18 -24.01
N ARG A 3 8.07 5.16 -22.93
CA ARG A 3 6.80 5.92 -22.87
C ARG A 3 6.95 7.37 -22.39
N GLY A 4 8.13 7.76 -21.89
CA GLY A 4 8.35 9.10 -21.30
C GLY A 4 8.67 10.22 -22.29
N GLY A 5 9.39 9.93 -23.38
CA GLY A 5 9.89 10.95 -24.32
C GLY A 5 8.80 11.62 -25.16
N GLY A 6 7.77 10.86 -25.58
CA GLY A 6 6.67 11.39 -26.39
C GLY A 6 5.79 12.39 -25.64
N ILE A 7 5.55 12.15 -24.34
CA ILE A 7 4.74 13.04 -23.48
C ILE A 7 5.44 14.39 -23.31
N TYR A 8 6.77 14.39 -23.13
CA TYR A 8 7.56 15.61 -22.96
C TYR A 8 7.56 16.50 -24.21
N VAL A 9 7.81 15.92 -25.39
CA VAL A 9 7.84 16.66 -26.67
C VAL A 9 6.47 17.26 -26.99
N ASP A 10 5.41 16.50 -26.75
CA ASP A 10 4.05 16.97 -26.96
C ASP A 10 3.64 18.07 -25.97
N GLU A 11 4.03 17.97 -24.71
CA GLU A 11 3.78 19.01 -23.71
C GLU A 11 4.56 20.29 -24.03
N LEU A 12 5.77 20.18 -24.58
CA LEU A 12 6.54 21.32 -25.08
C LEU A 12 5.83 22.01 -26.26
N ARG A 13 5.34 21.24 -27.25
CA ARG A 13 4.54 21.77 -28.37
C ARG A 13 3.28 22.46 -27.88
N ARG A 14 2.62 21.91 -26.86
CA ARG A 14 1.43 22.50 -26.23
C ARG A 14 1.75 23.83 -25.57
N ARG A 15 2.84 23.91 -24.79
CA ARG A 15 3.31 25.15 -24.15
C ARG A 15 3.62 26.21 -25.20
N GLN A 16 4.32 25.86 -26.28
CA GLN A 16 4.59 26.78 -27.39
C GLN A 16 3.30 27.26 -28.07
N ARG A 17 2.35 26.36 -28.36
CA ARG A 17 1.04 26.75 -28.94
C ARG A 17 0.26 27.67 -28.00
N ARG A 18 0.27 27.40 -26.69
CA ARG A 18 -0.35 28.26 -25.67
C ARG A 18 0.29 29.63 -25.63
N ARG A 19 1.63 29.73 -25.65
CA ARG A 19 2.35 31.01 -25.72
C ARG A 19 2.01 31.78 -26.99
N ARG A 20 1.99 31.11 -28.16
CA ARG A 20 1.58 31.73 -29.44
C ARG A 20 0.11 32.16 -29.47
N LEU A 21 -0.76 31.50 -28.71
CA LEU A 21 -2.17 31.92 -28.54
C LEU A 21 -2.30 33.06 -27.51
N ALA A 22 -1.47 33.03 -26.47
CA ALA A 22 -1.39 34.04 -25.43
C ALA A 22 -0.88 35.38 -25.96
N SER A 23 0.05 35.36 -26.91
CA SER A 23 0.57 36.54 -27.60
C SER A 23 -0.43 37.15 -28.60
N LYS A 24 -1.54 36.47 -28.92
CA LYS A 24 -2.58 37.02 -29.80
C LYS A 24 -3.55 37.89 -29.00
N PRO A 25 -4.12 38.95 -29.63
CA PRO A 25 -5.19 39.73 -29.05
C PRO A 25 -6.35 38.86 -28.55
N LEU A 26 -7.00 39.29 -27.47
CA LEU A 26 -8.09 38.55 -26.83
C LEU A 26 -9.24 38.26 -27.80
N GLU A 27 -9.59 39.22 -28.66
CA GLU A 27 -10.65 39.05 -29.66
C GLU A 27 -10.32 37.94 -30.68
N THR A 28 -9.10 37.92 -31.20
CA THR A 28 -8.64 36.88 -32.13
C THR A 28 -8.65 35.50 -31.47
N ARG A 29 -8.33 35.44 -30.17
CA ARG A 29 -8.42 34.20 -29.39
C ARG A 29 -9.87 33.75 -29.23
N ARG A 30 -10.78 34.66 -28.88
CA ARG A 30 -12.23 34.40 -28.73
C ARG A 30 -12.84 33.90 -30.04
N ARG A 31 -12.61 34.61 -31.16
CA ARG A 31 -13.12 34.21 -32.49
C ARG A 31 -12.66 32.81 -32.87
N ARG A 32 -11.39 32.47 -32.62
CA ARG A 32 -10.85 31.13 -32.91
C ARG A 32 -11.50 30.05 -32.05
N LEU A 33 -11.68 30.29 -30.75
CA LEU A 33 -12.33 29.33 -29.85
C LEU A 33 -13.79 29.10 -30.24
N GLN A 34 -14.53 30.18 -30.58
CA GLN A 34 -15.91 30.09 -31.05
C GLN A 34 -16.01 29.33 -32.37
N TYR A 35 -15.10 29.58 -33.32
CA TYR A 35 -15.03 28.83 -34.57
C TYR A 35 -14.82 27.33 -34.32
N CYS A 36 -13.83 26.98 -33.48
CA CYS A 36 -13.58 25.58 -33.13
C CYS A 36 -14.79 24.94 -32.44
N ARG A 37 -15.47 25.67 -31.54
CA ARG A 37 -16.68 25.19 -30.88
C ARG A 37 -17.79 24.89 -31.90
N ARG A 38 -18.16 25.86 -32.74
CA ARG A 38 -19.23 25.69 -33.75
C ARG A 38 -18.95 24.56 -34.72
N HIS A 39 -17.68 24.38 -35.12
CA HIS A 39 -17.30 23.29 -36.01
C HIS A 39 -17.41 21.93 -35.33
N ASN A 40 -16.98 21.82 -34.06
CA ASN A 40 -17.15 20.58 -33.30
C ASN A 40 -18.62 20.28 -33.00
N GLU A 41 -19.47 21.29 -32.76
CA GLU A 41 -20.93 21.14 -32.64
C GLU A 41 -21.53 20.59 -33.95
N LYS A 42 -21.20 21.22 -35.09
CA LYS A 42 -21.69 20.80 -36.40
C LYS A 42 -21.26 19.38 -36.77
N ASP A 43 -20.04 18.99 -36.42
CA ASP A 43 -19.50 17.66 -36.72
C ASP A 43 -19.94 16.58 -35.71
N GLY A 44 -20.71 16.92 -34.68
CA GLY A 44 -21.06 15.98 -33.60
C GLY A 44 -19.86 15.53 -32.75
N ARG A 45 -18.79 16.32 -32.73
CA ARG A 45 -17.53 16.00 -32.03
C ARG A 45 -17.45 16.60 -30.64
N LEU A 46 -18.57 16.63 -29.93
CA LEU A 46 -18.63 17.08 -28.54
C LEU A 46 -19.18 15.97 -27.66
N LEU A 47 -18.52 15.77 -26.52
CA LEU A 47 -19.00 14.95 -25.42
C LEU A 47 -19.41 15.89 -24.28
N TYR A 48 -20.53 15.57 -23.66
CA TYR A 48 -20.99 16.27 -22.46
C TYR A 48 -20.42 15.60 -21.22
N CYS A 49 -19.98 16.39 -20.25
CA CYS A 49 -19.56 15.90 -18.94
C CYS A 49 -20.58 16.31 -17.88
N ASP A 50 -21.25 15.32 -17.30
CA ASP A 50 -22.33 15.53 -16.31
C ASP A 50 -21.82 16.23 -15.04
N TYR A 51 -20.60 15.92 -14.60
CA TYR A 51 -20.02 16.55 -13.40
C TYR A 51 -19.70 18.03 -13.62
N CYS A 52 -19.28 18.42 -14.82
CA CYS A 52 -18.79 19.77 -15.08
C CYS A 52 -19.78 20.68 -15.79
N ASP A 53 -20.94 20.15 -16.20
CA ASP A 53 -21.93 20.82 -17.07
C ASP A 53 -21.24 21.53 -18.25
N LEU A 54 -20.41 20.77 -18.97
CA LEU A 54 -19.54 21.30 -20.01
C LEU A 54 -19.43 20.37 -21.20
N PHE A 55 -19.58 20.94 -22.40
CA PHE A 55 -19.22 20.28 -23.64
C PHE A 55 -17.72 20.33 -23.91
N VAL A 56 -17.12 19.16 -24.09
CA VAL A 56 -15.70 18.95 -24.35
C VAL A 56 -15.55 18.31 -25.73
N CYS A 57 -14.51 18.68 -26.47
CA CYS A 57 -14.23 18.03 -27.75
C CYS A 57 -14.03 16.52 -27.58
N SER A 58 -14.69 15.72 -28.43
CA SER A 58 -14.70 14.25 -28.40
C SER A 58 -13.36 13.61 -28.76
N GLY A 59 -12.35 14.41 -29.10
CA GLY A 59 -10.99 13.91 -29.25
C GLY A 59 -10.54 13.23 -27.96
N GLN A 60 -10.10 11.97 -28.06
CA GLN A 60 -9.70 11.16 -26.89
C GLN A 60 -8.71 11.91 -25.98
N ARG A 61 -7.74 12.62 -26.57
CA ARG A 61 -6.77 13.42 -25.83
C ARG A 61 -7.39 14.60 -25.07
N THR A 62 -8.34 15.31 -25.67
CA THR A 62 -9.01 16.44 -25.01
C THR A 62 -9.96 15.99 -23.93
N TRP A 63 -10.63 14.86 -24.15
CA TRP A 63 -11.48 14.22 -23.15
C TRP A 63 -10.68 13.73 -21.93
N LEU A 64 -9.61 12.94 -22.13
CA LEU A 64 -8.75 12.49 -21.03
C LEU A 64 -8.10 13.64 -20.27
N GLN A 65 -7.73 14.71 -20.98
CA GLN A 65 -7.22 15.93 -20.36
C GLN A 65 -8.26 16.66 -19.51
N HIS A 66 -9.53 16.63 -19.93
CA HIS A 66 -10.62 17.17 -19.14
C HIS A 66 -10.83 16.36 -17.86
N LEU A 67 -10.89 15.02 -17.98
CA LEU A 67 -11.05 14.11 -16.82
C LEU A 67 -9.92 14.25 -15.80
N GLY A 68 -8.67 14.40 -16.26
CA GLY A 68 -7.51 14.65 -15.39
C GLY A 68 -7.34 16.12 -14.97
N GLY A 69 -8.28 16.99 -15.29
CA GLY A 69 -8.21 18.42 -14.97
C GLY A 69 -8.69 18.71 -13.55
N VAL A 70 -8.08 19.70 -12.90
CA VAL A 70 -8.43 20.12 -11.52
C VAL A 70 -9.92 20.42 -11.38
N ARG A 71 -10.50 21.18 -12.32
CA ARG A 71 -11.94 21.50 -12.30
C ARG A 71 -12.85 20.26 -12.34
N HIS A 72 -12.43 19.20 -13.02
CA HIS A 72 -13.22 17.97 -13.06
C HIS A 72 -13.11 17.23 -11.73
N MET A 73 -11.90 17.13 -11.17
CA MET A 73 -11.67 16.52 -9.86
C MET A 73 -12.46 17.26 -8.77
N GLU A 74 -12.44 18.59 -8.74
CA GLU A 74 -13.22 19.41 -7.79
C GLU A 74 -14.73 19.17 -7.94
N ALA A 75 -15.23 19.09 -9.18
CA ALA A 75 -16.65 18.86 -9.43
C ALA A 75 -17.10 17.44 -8.99
N VAL A 76 -16.24 16.44 -9.24
CA VAL A 76 -16.47 15.06 -8.78
C VAL A 76 -16.46 15.00 -7.25
N GLU A 77 -15.50 15.64 -6.60
CA GLU A 77 -15.41 15.70 -5.14
C GLU A 77 -16.66 16.35 -4.53
N ALA A 78 -17.07 17.52 -5.05
CA ALA A 78 -18.28 18.20 -4.60
C ALA A 78 -19.54 17.33 -4.76
N TYR A 79 -19.65 16.58 -5.85
CA TYR A 79 -20.74 15.65 -6.08
C TYR A 79 -20.78 14.55 -5.00
N TYR A 80 -19.64 13.92 -4.69
CA TYR A 80 -19.58 12.90 -3.65
C TYR A 80 -19.80 13.47 -2.25
N SER A 81 -19.37 14.70 -1.96
CA SER A 81 -19.69 15.37 -0.70
C SER A 81 -21.19 15.59 -0.53
N LEU A 82 -21.91 15.96 -1.59
CA LEU A 82 -23.37 16.07 -1.57
C LEU A 82 -24.04 14.72 -1.34
N LEU A 83 -23.53 13.65 -1.95
CA LEU A 83 -24.03 12.30 -1.72
C LEU A 83 -23.77 11.84 -0.28
N GLU A 84 -22.60 12.11 0.27
CA GLU A 84 -22.25 11.78 1.65
C GLU A 84 -23.14 12.51 2.66
N ALA A 85 -23.51 13.77 2.38
CA ALA A 85 -24.47 14.50 3.21
C ALA A 85 -25.90 13.94 3.15
N ARG A 86 -26.28 13.35 2.00
CA ARG A 86 -27.62 12.78 1.78
C ARG A 86 -27.76 11.34 2.28
N ASP A 87 -26.77 10.50 2.01
CA ASP A 87 -26.74 9.08 2.34
C ASP A 87 -25.31 8.63 2.68
N PRO A 88 -24.86 8.87 3.92
CA PRO A 88 -23.51 8.49 4.35
C PRO A 88 -23.35 6.97 4.43
N ALA A 89 -24.42 6.20 4.68
CA ALA A 89 -24.36 4.76 4.81
C ALA A 89 -24.01 4.10 3.46
N TRP A 90 -24.64 4.55 2.38
CA TRP A 90 -24.32 4.07 1.04
C TRP A 90 -22.89 4.43 0.63
N VAL A 91 -22.44 5.66 0.86
CA VAL A 91 -21.06 6.09 0.53
C VAL A 91 -20.03 5.25 1.30
N ASN A 92 -20.29 4.97 2.58
CA ASN A 92 -19.41 4.13 3.39
C ASN A 92 -19.39 2.67 2.89
N ALA A 93 -20.54 2.10 2.50
CA ALA A 93 -20.57 0.76 1.91
C ALA A 93 -19.71 0.68 0.64
N VAL A 94 -19.80 1.69 -0.25
CA VAL A 94 -18.94 1.76 -1.45
C VAL A 94 -17.45 1.87 -1.07
N ARG A 95 -17.11 2.68 -0.06
CA ARG A 95 -15.71 2.82 0.42
C ARG A 95 -15.17 1.50 0.98
N GLU A 96 -15.99 0.75 1.71
CA GLU A 96 -15.66 -0.57 2.24
C GLU A 96 -15.44 -1.60 1.12
N ASP A 97 -16.31 -1.62 0.11
CA ASP A 97 -16.20 -2.52 -1.04
C ASP A 97 -14.94 -2.23 -1.87
N VAL A 98 -14.63 -0.95 -2.13
CA VAL A 98 -13.40 -0.56 -2.83
C VAL A 98 -12.17 -0.98 -2.01
N SER A 99 -12.19 -0.77 -0.70
CA SER A 99 -11.09 -1.15 0.20
C SER A 99 -10.88 -2.66 0.22
N ARG A 100 -11.97 -3.43 0.27
CA ARG A 100 -11.95 -4.90 0.20
C ARG A 100 -11.36 -5.38 -1.13
N ALA A 101 -11.86 -4.85 -2.25
CA ALA A 101 -11.36 -5.19 -3.58
C ALA A 101 -9.86 -4.87 -3.73
N HIS A 102 -9.38 -3.77 -3.14
CA HIS A 102 -7.97 -3.42 -3.14
C HIS A 102 -7.11 -4.44 -2.37
N VAL A 103 -7.58 -4.88 -1.20
CA VAL A 103 -6.91 -5.92 -0.40
C VAL A 103 -6.91 -7.25 -1.14
N GLU A 104 -8.02 -7.66 -1.73
CA GLU A 104 -8.13 -8.89 -2.52
C GLU A 104 -7.17 -8.89 -3.72
N GLU A 105 -7.10 -7.78 -4.45
CA GLU A 105 -6.17 -7.63 -5.57
C GLU A 105 -4.71 -7.67 -5.09
N HIS A 106 -4.39 -7.03 -3.96
CA HIS A 106 -3.06 -7.09 -3.36
C HIS A 106 -2.68 -8.53 -2.97
N VAL A 107 -3.60 -9.28 -2.36
CA VAL A 107 -3.40 -10.71 -2.03
C VAL A 107 -3.16 -11.52 -3.31
N ARG A 108 -3.98 -11.31 -4.34
CA ARG A 108 -3.87 -12.00 -5.62
C ARG A 108 -2.50 -11.74 -6.26
N GLN A 109 -2.06 -10.49 -6.30
CA GLN A 109 -0.74 -10.12 -6.83
C GLN A 109 0.39 -10.75 -6.04
N HIS A 110 0.30 -10.77 -4.71
CA HIS A 110 1.31 -11.40 -3.86
C HIS A 110 1.40 -12.91 -4.12
N GLN A 111 0.27 -13.61 -4.21
CA GLN A 111 0.22 -15.05 -4.48
C GLN A 111 0.74 -15.41 -5.88
N LEU A 112 0.62 -14.51 -6.86
CA LEU A 112 1.24 -14.72 -8.18
C LEU A 112 2.78 -14.75 -8.10
N VAL A 113 3.38 -13.96 -7.20
CA VAL A 113 4.84 -13.87 -7.06
C VAL A 113 5.38 -14.90 -6.08
N ALA A 114 4.74 -15.08 -4.92
CA ALA A 114 5.19 -15.94 -3.82
C ALA A 114 4.67 -17.39 -3.91
N GLY A 115 3.69 -17.65 -4.79
CA GLY A 115 3.05 -18.96 -4.95
C GLY A 115 1.66 -19.04 -4.32
N LYS A 116 0.85 -19.99 -4.82
CA LYS A 116 -0.53 -20.23 -4.33
C LYS A 116 -0.51 -20.60 -2.85
N GLY A 117 -1.37 -19.95 -2.07
CA GLY A 117 -1.46 -20.16 -0.62
C GLY A 117 -0.43 -19.42 0.22
N ALA A 118 0.47 -18.64 -0.41
CA ALA A 118 1.34 -17.73 0.34
C ALA A 118 0.51 -16.69 1.10
N SER A 119 0.77 -16.54 2.39
CA SER A 119 0.17 -15.48 3.21
C SER A 119 0.74 -14.12 2.81
N VAL A 120 -0.09 -13.09 2.81
CA VAL A 120 0.37 -11.71 2.64
C VAL A 120 1.04 -11.26 3.94
N PRO A 121 2.28 -10.73 3.91
CA PRO A 121 2.93 -10.22 5.09
C PRO A 121 2.13 -9.05 5.65
N MET A 122 1.52 -9.24 6.83
CA MET A 122 0.92 -8.14 7.57
C MET A 122 1.97 -7.47 8.46
N PRO A 123 1.95 -6.14 8.63
CA PRO A 123 2.82 -5.47 9.58
C PRO A 123 2.57 -5.97 11.01
N ALA A 124 3.60 -5.96 11.85
CA ALA A 124 3.48 -6.28 13.26
C ALA A 124 2.60 -5.24 13.96
N MET A 125 1.51 -5.69 14.57
CA MET A 125 0.53 -4.83 15.23
C MET A 125 0.24 -5.33 16.65
N THR A 126 0.27 -4.42 17.63
CA THR A 126 0.02 -4.75 19.04
C THR A 126 -1.49 -4.69 19.30
N LEU A 127 -2.12 -5.83 19.56
CA LEU A 127 -3.58 -5.94 19.76
C LEU A 127 -4.03 -5.66 21.19
N GLY A 128 -3.11 -5.67 22.15
CA GLY A 128 -3.42 -5.45 23.56
C GLY A 128 -2.23 -5.76 24.44
N TYR A 129 -2.40 -5.62 25.76
CA TYR A 129 -1.35 -5.91 26.73
C TYR A 129 -1.85 -6.93 27.75
N VAL A 130 -0.99 -7.90 28.09
CA VAL A 130 -1.18 -8.79 29.25
C VAL A 130 -0.13 -8.38 30.28
N GLY A 131 -0.56 -7.67 31.31
CA GLY A 131 0.37 -7.01 32.23
C GLY A 131 1.21 -5.94 31.51
N GLN A 132 2.53 -6.11 31.50
CA GLN A 132 3.48 -5.20 30.83
C GLN A 132 3.90 -5.65 29.42
N GLN A 133 3.41 -6.80 28.92
CA GLN A 133 3.80 -7.35 27.62
C GLN A 133 2.69 -7.12 26.59
N GLY A 134 3.04 -6.55 25.44
CA GLY A 134 2.13 -6.37 24.30
C GLY A 134 1.94 -7.66 23.52
N ILE A 135 0.70 -8.02 23.20
CA ILE A 135 0.35 -9.09 22.26
C ILE A 135 0.57 -8.55 20.85
N VAL A 136 1.64 -8.97 20.19
CA VAL A 136 1.96 -8.59 18.81
C VAL A 136 1.46 -9.67 17.86
N VAL A 137 0.67 -9.28 16.85
CA VAL A 137 0.17 -10.16 15.79
C VAL A 137 0.65 -9.62 14.43
N GLY A 138 1.07 -10.51 13.54
CA GLY A 138 1.64 -10.15 12.24
C GLY A 138 3.12 -9.80 12.30
N GLY A 139 3.76 -9.79 11.12
CA GLY A 139 5.14 -9.39 10.90
C GLY A 139 6.23 -10.38 11.36
N THR A 140 7.38 -10.33 10.71
CA THR A 140 8.66 -10.72 11.33
C THR A 140 9.11 -9.54 12.20
N GLN A 141 9.31 -9.76 13.50
CA GLN A 141 9.72 -8.70 14.42
C GLN A 141 11.01 -8.02 13.88
N PRO A 142 11.05 -6.68 13.75
CA PRO A 142 12.30 -6.02 13.41
C PRO A 142 13.32 -6.33 14.52
N PRO A 143 14.55 -6.75 14.17
CA PRO A 143 15.57 -7.05 15.16
C PRO A 143 15.99 -5.75 15.84
N GLY A 144 15.52 -5.53 17.06
CA GLY A 144 16.08 -4.50 17.93
C GLY A 144 15.08 -3.51 18.50
N VAL A 145 14.06 -3.98 19.22
CA VAL A 145 13.55 -3.22 20.37
C VAL A 145 13.08 -4.19 21.46
N THR A 146 14.02 -4.84 22.14
CA THR A 146 13.76 -5.36 23.49
C THR A 146 13.72 -4.18 24.45
N HIS A 147 12.53 -3.68 24.77
CA HIS A 147 12.35 -2.83 25.95
C HIS A 147 12.44 -3.70 27.22
N ALA A 148 13.64 -4.12 27.59
CA ALA A 148 13.94 -4.45 28.97
C ALA A 148 14.34 -3.15 29.67
N ARG A 149 13.40 -2.54 30.41
CA ARG A 149 13.77 -1.52 31.41
C ARG A 149 14.63 -2.23 32.46
N VAL A 150 15.91 -1.86 32.52
CA VAL A 150 16.81 -2.25 33.59
C VAL A 150 16.74 -1.14 34.63
N ASP A 151 15.98 -1.36 35.70
CA ASP A 151 16.10 -0.55 36.92
C ASP A 151 17.47 -0.86 37.54
N LYS A 152 18.24 0.21 37.72
CA LYS A 152 19.60 0.19 38.24
C LYS A 152 19.51 0.17 39.76
N SER A 153 19.87 -0.94 40.39
CA SER A 153 20.12 -0.99 41.83
C SER A 153 21.28 -1.93 42.10
N ASP A 154 22.38 -1.33 42.57
CA ASP A 154 23.61 -1.99 42.98
C ASP A 154 23.35 -2.88 44.20
N SER A 155 23.80 -4.13 44.13
CA SER A 155 24.38 -4.86 45.27
C SER A 155 24.98 -6.18 44.82
N ASP A 156 26.23 -6.41 45.23
CA ASP A 156 27.04 -7.59 44.97
C ASP A 156 26.37 -8.90 45.41
N SER A 157 26.31 -9.89 44.52
CA SER A 157 26.52 -11.29 44.90
C SER A 157 26.72 -12.21 43.68
N ARG A 158 27.64 -13.15 43.88
CA ARG A 158 28.11 -14.17 42.93
C ARG A 158 26.97 -15.02 42.36
N GLY A 159 27.00 -15.34 41.07
CA GLY A 159 26.42 -16.60 40.59
C GLY A 159 25.85 -16.61 39.17
N ARG A 160 26.42 -17.51 38.36
CA ARG A 160 25.80 -18.25 37.24
C ARG A 160 25.23 -17.45 36.06
N SER A 161 26.00 -17.53 34.98
CA SER A 161 25.54 -17.55 33.60
C SER A 161 24.34 -18.49 33.40
N SER A 162 23.19 -17.95 33.01
CA SER A 162 22.18 -18.72 32.30
C SER A 162 21.76 -17.93 31.06
N ALA A 163 22.30 -18.35 29.92
CA ALA A 163 21.84 -17.91 28.62
C ALA A 163 20.45 -18.53 28.40
N GLN A 164 19.39 -17.81 28.78
CA GLN A 164 18.03 -18.18 28.39
C GLN A 164 17.84 -17.94 26.89
N ARG A 165 18.31 -18.89 26.08
CA ARG A 165 17.81 -19.12 24.73
C ARG A 165 16.49 -19.89 24.84
N GLY A 166 15.43 -19.18 25.20
CA GLY A 166 14.07 -19.72 25.13
C GLY A 166 13.52 -19.54 23.72
N SER A 167 13.31 -20.63 22.98
CA SER A 167 12.51 -20.59 21.75
C SER A 167 11.06 -20.25 22.11
N PRO A 168 10.39 -19.31 21.40
CA PRO A 168 9.00 -18.98 21.68
C PRO A 168 8.12 -20.23 21.49
N SER A 169 7.27 -20.50 22.46
CA SER A 169 6.31 -21.60 22.40
C SER A 169 4.97 -21.19 23.01
N VAL A 170 3.88 -21.65 22.41
CA VAL A 170 2.52 -21.33 22.86
C VAL A 170 1.96 -22.52 23.63
N ARG A 171 1.45 -22.27 24.84
CA ARG A 171 0.81 -23.28 25.68
C ARG A 171 -0.64 -22.89 25.97
N VAL A 172 -1.56 -23.84 25.86
CA VAL A 172 -2.97 -23.69 26.26
C VAL A 172 -3.29 -24.83 27.22
N GLY A 173 -3.74 -24.51 28.44
CA GLY A 173 -4.04 -25.53 29.47
C GLY A 173 -2.84 -26.39 29.89
N GLY A 174 -1.61 -25.87 29.79
CA GLY A 174 -0.37 -26.60 30.09
C GLY A 174 0.19 -27.44 28.93
N LEU A 175 -0.59 -27.69 27.87
CA LEU A 175 -0.12 -28.38 26.67
C LEU A 175 0.58 -27.43 25.69
N LEU A 176 1.73 -27.87 25.18
CA LEU A 176 2.50 -27.20 24.14
C LEU A 176 1.82 -27.39 22.78
N VAL A 177 1.32 -26.32 22.18
CA VAL A 177 0.57 -26.38 20.91
C VAL A 177 1.48 -26.16 19.69
N ALA A 178 2.59 -25.44 19.86
CA ALA A 178 3.62 -25.29 18.83
C ALA A 178 4.99 -24.96 19.45
N ALA A 179 6.02 -25.69 19.01
CA ALA A 179 7.42 -25.33 19.22
C ALA A 179 7.97 -24.77 17.90
N ALA A 180 8.60 -23.59 17.93
CA ALA A 180 9.30 -23.07 16.76
C ALA A 180 10.49 -23.98 16.43
N THR A 181 10.34 -24.86 15.43
CA THR A 181 11.47 -25.54 14.80
C THR A 181 12.39 -24.49 14.19
N PRO A 182 13.68 -24.42 14.58
CA PRO A 182 14.59 -23.44 14.02
C PRO A 182 14.78 -23.70 12.51
N PRO A 183 14.91 -22.65 11.69
CA PRO A 183 15.10 -22.82 10.25
C PRO A 183 16.43 -23.53 9.96
N VAL A 184 16.35 -24.63 9.23
CA VAL A 184 17.54 -25.34 8.72
C VAL A 184 18.05 -24.58 7.50
N VAL A 185 19.18 -23.89 7.65
CA VAL A 185 19.88 -23.28 6.51
C VAL A 185 20.60 -24.40 5.75
N LYS A 186 20.17 -24.66 4.52
CA LYS A 186 20.84 -25.57 3.58
C LYS A 186 21.78 -24.76 2.69
N VAL A 187 23.06 -25.11 2.68
CA VAL A 187 24.03 -24.65 1.68
C VAL A 187 24.54 -25.91 0.97
N ASP A 188 24.40 -25.97 -0.36
CA ASP A 188 24.78 -27.10 -1.23
C ASP A 188 24.31 -28.50 -0.80
N GLY A 189 23.03 -28.61 -0.43
CA GLY A 189 22.33 -29.91 -0.36
C GLY A 189 22.76 -30.86 0.77
N LYS A 190 23.70 -30.48 1.64
CA LYS A 190 24.07 -31.26 2.84
C LYS A 190 23.69 -30.53 4.12
N ALA A 191 22.87 -31.18 4.95
CA ALA A 191 22.59 -30.72 6.30
C ALA A 191 23.82 -31.00 7.19
N MET A 192 24.34 -29.96 7.84
CA MET A 192 25.42 -30.11 8.84
C MET A 192 24.83 -30.61 10.17
N PRO A 193 25.37 -31.66 10.80
CA PRO A 193 25.01 -32.02 12.16
C PRO A 193 25.66 -31.04 13.15
N LEU A 194 24.91 -30.65 14.19
CA LEU A 194 25.45 -29.90 15.33
C LEU A 194 26.48 -30.75 16.09
N PRO A 195 27.51 -30.13 16.71
CA PRO A 195 28.45 -30.84 17.56
C PRO A 195 27.72 -31.44 18.76
N GLN A 196 27.75 -32.77 18.87
CA GLN A 196 27.28 -33.53 20.02
C GLN A 196 28.17 -33.22 21.24
N GLY A 197 27.61 -32.49 22.20
CA GLY A 197 28.12 -32.52 23.57
C GLY A 197 27.88 -33.92 24.15
N CYS A 198 28.96 -34.57 24.56
CA CYS A 198 28.98 -35.91 25.12
C CYS A 198 28.14 -36.00 26.41
N ASN A 199 27.19 -36.94 26.43
CA ASN A 199 26.63 -37.49 27.66
C ASN A 199 27.04 -38.96 27.70
N GLN A 200 27.95 -39.35 28.60
CA GLN A 200 28.03 -40.72 29.08
C GLN A 200 27.43 -40.77 30.48
N THR A 201 26.33 -41.50 30.56
CA THR A 201 25.64 -41.96 31.76
C THR A 201 26.32 -43.18 32.36
N MET A 202 25.84 -43.53 33.57
CA MET A 202 25.93 -44.80 34.31
C MET A 202 26.98 -44.79 35.44
N HIS A 203 26.72 -45.21 36.67
CA HIS A 203 25.59 -45.91 37.30
C HIS A 203 25.76 -45.74 38.83
N ARG A 204 24.65 -45.63 39.60
CA ARG A 204 24.61 -45.91 41.06
C ARG A 204 24.36 -47.43 41.26
N PRO A 205 24.69 -48.06 42.40
CA PRO A 205 24.46 -47.62 43.79
C PRO A 205 25.66 -47.08 44.55
#